data_AF-A0A6A6SSF3-F1
#
_entry.id   AF-A0A6A6SSF3-F1
#
_cell.length_a   1.000
_cell.length_b   1.000
_cell.length_c   1.000
_cell.angle_alpha   90.00
_cell.angle_beta   90.00
_cell.angle_gamma   90.00
#
_symmetry.space_group_name_H-M   'P 1'
#
loop_
_entity.id
_entity.type
_entity.pdbx_description
1 polymer ?
#
loop_
_entity_poly.entity_id
_entity_poly.type
_entity_poly.pdbx_seq_one_letter_code
_entity_poly.pdbx_strand_id
1 'polypeptide(L)' 'LFNNPMLSDVKIVQIFGEERFEYYGHRAILSANSRWFFNAFKGPFVEAQEPVTKVFNDDPDIFRLMLKFIYNSD' A
#
# COMPACT_ATOMS: atom_id res chain seq x y z
N LEU A 1 -0.43 -13.13 -3.51
CA LEU A 1 -0.09 -12.47 -2.22
C LEU A 1 -0.92 -11.21 -1.91
N PHE A 2 -1.79 -10.75 -2.82
CA PHE A 2 -2.65 -9.58 -2.59
C PHE A 2 -3.48 -9.67 -1.30
N ASN A 3 -3.46 -8.59 -0.50
CA ASN A 3 -4.22 -8.44 0.75
C ASN A 3 -4.11 -9.63 1.71
N ASN A 4 -2.91 -10.23 1.79
CA ASN A 4 -2.64 -11.37 2.65
C ASN A 4 -1.83 -10.92 3.87
N PRO A 5 -2.26 -11.23 5.11
CA PRO A 5 -1.52 -10.87 6.32
C PRO A 5 -0.22 -11.66 6.52
N MET A 6 -0.05 -12.81 5.87
CA MET A 6 1.15 -13.65 6.01
C MET A 6 2.38 -12.91 5.44
N LEU A 7 3.38 -12.67 6.30
CA LEU A 7 4.60 -11.89 5.98
C LEU A 7 4.35 -10.43 5.56
N SER A 8 3.15 -9.90 5.83
CA SER A 8 2.84 -8.50 5.63
C SER A 8 3.58 -7.63 6.66
N ASP A 9 4.25 -6.58 6.17
CA ASP A 9 5.05 -5.64 6.95
C ASP A 9 4.53 -4.19 6.81
N VAL A 10 3.39 -4.00 6.16
CA VAL A 10 2.70 -2.71 6.04
C VAL A 10 1.19 -2.89 5.91
N LYS A 11 0.44 -2.06 6.63
CA LYS A 11 -1.00 -1.88 6.43
C LYS A 11 -1.24 -0.60 5.65
N ILE A 12 -1.91 -0.70 4.50
CA ILE A 12 -2.32 0.47 3.73
C ILE A 12 -3.74 0.84 4.16
N VAL A 13 -3.94 2.09 4.55
CA VAL A 13 -5.23 2.66 4.90
C VAL A 13 -5.60 3.70 3.86
N GLN A 14 -6.48 3.34 2.94
CA GLN A 14 -7.04 4.27 1.95
C GLN A 14 -8.24 4.99 2.56
N ILE A 15 -8.31 6.30 2.36
CA ILE A 15 -9.39 7.18 2.81
C ILE A 15 -9.95 7.91 1.59
N PHE A 16 -11.24 7.73 1.33
CA PHE A 16 -11.97 8.38 0.25
C PHE A 16 -13.27 8.97 0.79
N GLY A 17 -13.33 10.29 0.95
CA GLY A 17 -14.40 10.95 1.69
C GLY A 17 -14.43 10.48 3.15
N GLU A 18 -15.57 9.93 3.58
CA GLU A 18 -15.75 9.35 4.93
C GLU A 18 -15.43 7.85 4.98
N GLU A 19 -15.17 7.22 3.83
CA GLU A 19 -14.93 5.79 3.74
C GLU A 19 -13.45 5.45 3.99
N ARG A 20 -13.24 4.29 4.62
CA ARG A 20 -11.91 3.76 4.94
C ARG A 20 -11.77 2.32 4.46
N PHE A 21 -10.70 2.05 3.72
CA PHE A 21 -10.36 0.72 3.20
C PHE A 21 -8.98 0.30 3.72
N GLU A 22 -8.88 -0.92 4.24
CA GLU A 22 -7.62 -1.46 4.76
C GLU A 22 -7.09 -2.61 3.91
N TYR A 23 -5.77 -2.61 3.67
CA TYR A 23 -5.08 -3.65 2.93
C TYR A 23 -3.81 -4.09 3.65
N TYR A 24 -3.59 -5.40 3.72
CA TYR A 24 -2.29 -5.97 4.07
C TYR A 24 -1.37 -5.94 2.84
N GLY A 25 -0.21 -5.30 3.00
CA GLY A 25 0.78 -5.12 1.97
C GLY A 25 2.16 -5.69 2.35
N HIS A 26 3.03 -5.76 1.35
CA HIS A 26 4.41 -6.19 1.48
C HIS A 26 5.29 -5.09 0.89
N ARG A 27 6.10 -4.42 1.71
CA ARG A 27 6.88 -3.23 1.32
C ARG A 27 7.81 -3.54 0.16
N ALA A 28 8.42 -4.73 0.13
CA ALA A 28 9.28 -5.16 -0.96
C ALA A 28 8.55 -5.25 -2.32
N ILE A 29 7.40 -5.90 -2.38
CA ILE A 29 6.60 -6.07 -3.61
C ILE A 29 6.08 -4.72 -4.10
N LEU A 30 5.51 -3.93 -3.19
CA LEU A 30 4.97 -2.61 -3.48
C LEU A 30 6.07 -1.65 -3.96
N SER A 31 7.25 -1.67 -3.32
CA SER A 31 8.40 -0.85 -3.71
C SER A 31 8.98 -1.23 -5.07
N ALA A 32 9.04 -2.52 -5.38
CA ALA A 32 9.57 -3.00 -6.65
C ALA A 32 8.71 -2.55 -7.85
N ASN A 33 7.40 -2.41 -7.64
CA ASN A 33 6.44 -2.11 -8.70
C ASN A 33 5.90 -0.66 -8.66
N SER A 34 6.25 0.13 -7.65
CA SER A 34 5.80 1.53 -7.53
C SER A 34 6.86 2.40 -6.89
N ARG A 35 7.30 3.40 -7.65
CA ARG A 35 8.22 4.45 -7.17
C ARG A 35 7.62 5.26 -6.03
N TRP A 36 6.30 5.41 -6.00
CA TRP A 36 5.60 6.09 -4.92
C TRP A 36 5.75 5.31 -3.61
N PHE A 37 5.44 4.01 -3.62
CA PHE A 37 5.61 3.15 -2.44
C PHE A 37 7.08 3.05 -2.02
N PHE A 38 8.01 2.92 -2.98
CA PHE A 38 9.44 2.94 -2.68
C PHE A 38 9.85 4.21 -1.93
N ASN A 39 9.41 5.38 -2.39
CA ASN A 39 9.72 6.64 -1.72
C ASN A 39 9.03 6.77 -0.37
N ALA A 40 7.78 6.30 -0.25
CA ALA A 40 7.04 6.29 1.01
C ALA A 40 7.71 5.41 2.08
N PHE A 41 8.37 4.31 1.69
CA PHE A 41 9.01 3.38 2.61
C PHE A 41 10.51 3.65 2.85
N LYS A 42 11.18 4.40 1.97
CA LYS A 42 12.64 4.60 2.03
C LYS A 42 13.10 5.71 2.99
N GLY A 43 12.22 6.62 3.39
CA GLY A 43 12.60 7.80 4.17
C GLY A 43 13.17 7.49 5.56
N PRO A 44 14.04 8.36 6.12
CA PRO A 44 14.44 8.29 7.54
C PRO A 44 13.31 8.75 8.49
N PHE A 45 12.22 9.27 7.92
CA PHE A 45 11.08 9.82 8.64
C PHE A 45 10.28 8.72 9.34
N VAL A 46 9.64 9.08 10.46
CA VAL A 46 8.89 8.15 11.31
C VAL A 46 7.78 7.47 10.50
N GLU A 47 7.17 8.20 9.58
CA GLU A 47 6.11 7.75 8.67
C GLU A 47 6.57 6.62 7.74
N ALA A 48 7.85 6.58 7.37
CA ALA A 48 8.41 5.48 6.59
C ALA A 48 8.69 4.24 7.46
N GLN A 49 8.87 4.43 8.78
CA GLN A 49 9.06 3.35 9.75
C GLN A 49 7.73 2.88 10.36
N GLU A 50 6.65 3.66 10.22
CA GLU A 50 5.34 3.26 10.69
C GLU A 50 4.81 2.06 9.88
N PRO A 51 4.20 1.06 10.55
CA PRO A 51 3.61 -0.10 9.88
C PRO A 51 2.28 0.26 9.18
N VAL A 52 1.93 1.54 9.08
CA VAL A 52 0.68 2.03 8.49
C VAL A 52 0.98 3.14 7.48
N THR A 53 0.48 2.98 6.27
CA THR A 53 0.58 4.01 5.22
C THR A 53 -0.79 4.49 4.83
N LYS A 54 -1.03 5.80 4.95
CA LYS A 54 -2.31 6.42 4.59
C LYS A 54 -2.28 6.92 3.16
N VAL A 55 -3.32 6.61 2.40
CA VAL A 55 -3.55 7.10 1.04
C VAL A 55 -4.87 7.87 1.04
N PHE A 56 -4.87 9.09 0.51
CA PHE A 56 -6.04 9.96 0.53
C PHE A 56 -6.50 10.28 -0.88
N ASN A 57 -7.81 10.35 -1.08
CA ASN A 57 -8.47 10.87 -2.29
C ASN A 57 -8.21 10.08 -3.59
N ASP A 58 -7.69 8.86 -3.51
CA ASP A 58 -7.68 7.93 -4.64
C ASP A 58 -9.01 7.17 -4.69
N ASP A 59 -9.54 7.00 -5.90
CA ASP A 59 -10.73 6.18 -6.15
C ASP A 59 -10.50 4.73 -5.63
N PRO A 60 -11.39 4.19 -4.77
CA PRO A 60 -11.20 2.88 -4.15
C PRO A 60 -11.08 1.72 -5.15
N ASP A 61 -11.84 1.76 -6.24
CA ASP A 61 -11.85 0.68 -7.22
C ASP A 61 -10.58 0.71 -8.08
N ILE A 62 -10.17 1.90 -8.52
CA ILE A 62 -8.92 2.10 -9.27
C ILE A 62 -7.72 1.73 -8.40
N PHE A 63 -7.69 2.17 -7.14
CA PHE A 63 -6.59 1.87 -6.22
C PHE A 63 -6.48 0.37 -5.94
N ARG A 64 -7.62 -0.30 -5.69
CA ARG A 64 -7.66 -1.74 -5.49
C ARG A 64 -7.23 -2.50 -6.75
N LEU A 65 -7.61 -2.04 -7.93
CA LEU A 65 -7.19 -2.64 -9.20
C LEU A 65 -5.68 -2.50 -9.40
N MET A 66 -5.12 -1.32 -9.11
CA MET A 66 -3.67 -1.07 -9.15
C MET A 66 -2.92 -2.00 -8.19
N LEU A 67 -3.40 -2.16 -6.95
CA LEU A 67 -2.80 -3.11 -6.02
C LEU A 67 -2.87 -4.54 -6.55
N LYS A 68 -4.03 -4.99 -7.06
CA LYS A 68 -4.16 -6.33 -7.67
C LYS A 68 -3.19 -6.51 -8.83
N PHE A 69 -3.00 -5.49 -9.68
CA PHE A 69 -2.05 -5.53 -10.78
C PHE A 69 -0.62 -5.73 -10.27
N ILE A 70 -0.18 -4.95 -9.27
CA ILE A 70 1.14 -5.11 -8.64
C ILE A 70 1.39 -6.54 -8.14
N TYR A 71 0.36 -7.19 -7.58
CA TYR A 71 0.48 -8.54 -6.99
C TYR A 71 0.28 -9.70 -7.97
N ASN A 72 -0.24 -9.43 -9.17
CA ASN A 72 -0.52 -10.43 -10.21
C ASN A 72 0.38 -10.24 -11.44
N SER A 73 1.33 -9.31 -11.39
CA SER A 73 2.36 -9.15 -12.43
C SER A 73 3.39 -10.27 -12.26
N ASP A 74 3.15 -11.40 -12.92
CA ASP A 74 4.20 -12.37 -13.29
C ASP A 74 4.87 -11.92 -14.61
#